data_AF-A0AAW1PUK3-F1
#
_entry.id   AF-A0AAW1PUK3-F1
#
_cell.length_a   1.000
_cell.length_b   1.000
_cell.length_c   1.000
_cell.angle_alpha   90.00
_cell.angle_beta   90.00
_cell.angle_gamma   90.00
#
_symmetry.space_group_name_H-M   'P 1'
#
loop_
_entity.id
_entity.type
_entity.pdbx_description
1 polymer ?
#
loop_
_entity_poly.entity_id
_entity_poly.type
_entity_poly.pdbx_seq_one_letter_code
_entity_poly.pdbx_strand_id
1 'polypeptide(L)'
;MKGALCVFFGHPTPVLIVASLFATAAWRSSCGALTLADAAVVGTVAAWWMLQEWLVHSQLLHSDIDWFGRQVHDSHHHQPYFHVSIDGPGLVRLASNDS
;
A
#
# COMPACT_ATOMS: atom_id res chain seq x y z
N MET A 1 14.05 15.62 3.42
CA MET A 1 12.85 15.15 4.18
C MET A 1 11.61 16.02 3.95
N LYS A 2 11.63 17.34 4.21
CA LYS A 2 10.42 18.20 4.05
C LYS A 2 9.77 18.11 2.65
N GLY A 3 10.58 18.18 1.59
CA GLY A 3 10.07 18.02 0.21
C GLY A 3 9.42 16.66 -0.05
N ALA A 4 10.02 15.56 0.43
CA ALA A 4 9.48 14.21 0.24
C ALA A 4 8.12 14.02 0.94
N LEU A 5 7.94 14.58 2.14
CA LEU A 5 6.67 14.54 2.85
C LEU A 5 5.59 15.35 2.12
N CYS A 6 5.94 16.52 1.55
CA CYS A 6 4.99 17.30 0.76
C CYS A 6 4.51 16.56 -0.48
N VAL A 7 5.39 15.82 -1.18
CA VAL A 7 4.94 15.04 -2.33
C VAL A 7 4.12 13.83 -1.89
N PHE A 8 4.58 13.10 -0.86
CA PHE A 8 3.85 11.95 -0.32
C PHE A 8 2.42 12.33 0.10
N PHE A 9 2.24 13.34 0.95
CA PHE A 9 0.93 13.82 1.37
C PHE A 9 0.19 14.66 0.34
N GLY A 10 0.80 14.96 -0.81
CA GLY A 10 0.12 15.54 -1.97
C GLY A 10 -0.73 14.51 -2.74
N HIS A 11 -0.51 13.21 -2.51
CA HIS A 11 -1.31 12.15 -3.11
C HIS A 11 -2.51 11.77 -2.23
N PRO A 12 -3.69 11.50 -2.81
CA PRO A 12 -4.89 11.17 -2.04
C PRO A 12 -4.75 9.84 -1.29
N THR A 13 -4.08 8.85 -1.88
CA THR A 13 -3.95 7.50 -1.30
C THR A 13 -3.35 7.48 0.11
N PRO A 14 -2.14 8.02 0.37
CA PRO A 14 -1.59 8.04 1.72
C PRO A 14 -2.42 8.89 2.69
N VAL A 15 -3.04 9.97 2.22
CA VAL A 15 -3.95 10.79 3.06
C VAL A 15 -5.15 9.96 3.51
N LEU A 16 -5.80 9.25 2.59
CA LEU A 16 -6.95 8.39 2.89
C LEU A 16 -6.58 7.24 3.82
N ILE A 17 -5.41 6.61 3.62
CA ILE A 17 -4.91 5.54 4.50
C ILE A 17 -4.71 6.06 5.93
N VAL A 18 -4.02 7.19 6.07
CA VAL A 18 -3.76 7.81 7.38
C VAL A 18 -5.07 8.25 8.03
N ALA A 19 -5.97 8.89 7.29
CA ALA A 19 -7.28 9.29 7.79
C ALA A 19 -8.10 8.09 8.26
N SER A 20 -8.11 7.00 7.49
CA SER A 20 -8.81 5.75 7.84
C SER A 20 -8.24 5.11 9.10
N LEU A 21 -6.91 5.11 9.27
CA LEU A 21 -6.23 4.65 10.47
C LEU A 21 -6.62 5.46 11.70
N PHE A 22 -6.62 6.80 11.60
CA PHE A 22 -7.05 7.65 12.70
C PHE A 22 -8.53 7.48 13.03
N ALA A 23 -9.39 7.37 12.02
CA ALA A 23 -10.82 7.14 12.22
C ALA A 23 -11.09 5.81 12.94
N THR A 24 -10.44 4.72 12.53
CA THR A 24 -10.57 3.42 13.18
C THR A 24 -9.98 3.39 14.58
N ALA A 25 -8.83 4.05 14.81
CA ALA A 25 -8.24 4.18 16.14
C ALA A 25 -9.13 4.99 17.09
N ALA A 26 -9.68 6.12 16.63
CA ALA A 26 -10.60 6.96 17.39
C ALA A 26 -11.93 6.24 17.68
N TRP A 27 -12.46 5.51 16.70
CA TRP A 27 -13.63 4.66 16.92
C TRP A 27 -13.31 3.60 17.97
N ARG A 28 -12.18 2.89 17.85
CA ARG A 28 -11.82 1.84 18.78
C ARG A 28 -11.62 2.36 20.20
N SER A 29 -11.00 3.52 20.39
CA SER A 29 -10.80 4.10 21.72
C SER A 29 -12.13 4.47 22.40
N SER A 30 -13.18 4.75 21.62
CA SER A 30 -14.53 4.98 22.15
C SER A 30 -15.23 3.72 22.68
N CYS A 31 -14.77 2.52 22.30
CA CYS A 31 -15.36 1.24 22.71
C CYS A 31 -14.86 0.71 24.07
N GLY A 32 -14.05 1.48 24.81
CA GLY A 32 -13.50 1.07 26.10
C GLY A 32 -12.11 0.43 26.02
N ALA A 33 -11.69 -0.23 27.11
CA ALA A 33 -10.32 -0.74 27.27
C ALA A 33 -9.93 -1.76 26.18
N LEU A 34 -8.63 -1.83 25.88
CA LEU A 34 -8.08 -2.87 25.03
C LEU A 34 -8.12 -4.22 25.76
N THR A 35 -8.35 -5.27 24.99
CA THR A 35 -8.51 -6.64 25.43
C THR A 35 -7.57 -7.55 24.63
N LEU A 36 -7.50 -8.83 25.01
CA LEU A 36 -6.78 -9.83 24.21
C LEU A 36 -7.36 -10.01 22.80
N ALA A 37 -8.65 -9.70 22.60
CA ALA A 37 -9.25 -9.76 21.28
C ALA A 37 -8.64 -8.72 20.33
N ASP A 38 -8.25 -7.55 20.85
CA ASP A 38 -7.59 -6.51 20.04
C ASP A 38 -6.21 -6.97 19.57
N ALA A 39 -5.44 -7.59 20.46
CA ALA A 39 -4.16 -8.19 20.10
C ALA A 39 -4.32 -9.30 19.06
N ALA A 40 -5.36 -10.14 19.21
CA ALA A 40 -5.68 -11.18 18.24
C ALA A 40 -6.04 -10.59 16.86
N VAL A 41 -6.87 -9.53 16.82
CA VAL A 41 -7.22 -8.83 15.56
C VAL A 41 -5.97 -8.28 14.89
N VAL A 42 -5.09 -7.60 15.62
CA VAL A 42 -3.83 -7.07 15.05
C VAL A 42 -2.98 -8.20 14.49
N GLY A 43 -2.82 -9.30 15.25
CA GLY A 43 -2.06 -10.47 14.80
C GLY A 43 -2.65 -11.11 13.55
N THR A 44 -3.97 -11.31 13.50
CA THR A 44 -4.67 -11.88 12.34
C THR A 44 -4.58 -10.97 11.13
N VAL A 45 -4.73 -9.65 11.28
CA VAL A 45 -4.60 -8.69 10.17
C VAL A 45 -3.17 -8.72 9.61
N ALA A 46 -2.15 -8.76 10.46
CA ALA A 46 -0.76 -8.85 10.01
C ALA A 46 -0.47 -10.17 9.28
N ALA A 47 -0.88 -11.31 9.85
CA ALA A 47 -0.71 -12.61 9.22
C ALA A 47 -1.48 -12.73 7.90
N TRP A 48 -2.71 -12.20 7.87
CA TRP A 48 -3.52 -12.15 6.66
C TRP A 48 -2.89 -11.28 5.58
N TRP A 49 -2.37 -10.11 5.93
CA TRP A 49 -1.64 -9.25 5.00
C TRP A 49 -0.44 -9.98 4.38
N MET A 50 0.37 -10.66 5.19
CA MET A 50 1.52 -11.43 4.68
C MET A 50 1.10 -12.53 3.71
N LEU A 51 0.04 -13.27 4.05
CA LEU A 51 -0.49 -14.34 3.20
C LEU A 51 -1.07 -13.78 1.90
N GLN A 52 -1.87 -12.72 1.99
CA GLN A 52 -2.48 -12.06 0.86
C GLN A 52 -1.42 -11.47 -0.08
N GLU A 53 -0.42 -10.77 0.45
CA GLU A 53 0.70 -10.23 -0.32
C GLU A 53 1.41 -11.35 -1.08
N TRP A 54 1.79 -12.43 -0.40
CA TRP A 54 2.45 -13.56 -1.05
C TRP A 54 1.59 -14.19 -2.16
N LEU A 55 0.30 -14.44 -1.90
CA LEU A 55 -0.62 -15.02 -2.88
C LEU A 55 -0.82 -14.10 -4.09
N VAL A 56 -1.17 -12.84 -3.86
CA VAL A 56 -1.43 -11.87 -4.93
C VAL A 56 -0.17 -11.66 -5.76
N HIS A 57 0.97 -11.47 -5.12
CA HIS A 57 2.22 -11.23 -5.82
C HIS A 57 2.65 -12.45 -6.63
N SER A 58 2.71 -13.64 -6.03
CA SER A 58 3.22 -14.82 -6.72
C SER A 58 2.25 -15.41 -7.75
N GLN A 59 0.95 -15.39 -7.48
CA GLN A 59 -0.04 -16.09 -8.31
C GLN A 59 -0.79 -15.17 -9.26
N LEU A 60 -0.98 -13.90 -8.91
CA LEU A 60 -1.83 -12.99 -9.69
C LEU A 60 -0.99 -11.98 -10.49
N LEU A 61 -0.04 -11.31 -9.82
CA LEU A 61 0.80 -10.29 -10.44
C LEU A 61 1.88 -10.88 -11.36
N HIS A 62 2.32 -12.12 -11.10
CA HIS A 62 3.23 -12.89 -11.98
C HIS A 62 2.52 -13.96 -12.82
N SER A 63 1.19 -13.84 -13.00
CA SER A 63 0.44 -14.78 -13.86
C SER A 63 0.70 -14.53 -15.35
N ASP A 64 0.36 -15.52 -16.18
CA ASP A 64 0.39 -15.41 -17.65
C ASP A 64 -0.83 -14.66 -18.22
N ILE A 65 -1.79 -14.28 -17.38
CA ILE A 65 -2.99 -13.58 -17.80
C ILE A 65 -2.65 -12.10 -17.99
N ASP A 66 -2.92 -11.55 -19.16
CA ASP A 66 -2.76 -10.11 -19.37
C ASP A 66 -3.92 -9.35 -18.74
N TRP A 67 -3.64 -8.70 -17.61
CA TRP A 67 -4.61 -7.88 -16.89
C TRP A 67 -3.92 -6.67 -16.26
N PHE A 68 -4.71 -5.66 -15.91
CA PHE A 68 -4.21 -4.35 -15.48
C PHE A 68 -3.19 -4.43 -14.33
N GLY A 69 -3.43 -5.25 -13.30
CA GLY A 69 -2.51 -5.34 -12.16
C GLY A 69 -1.16 -5.98 -12.51
N ARG A 70 -1.13 -6.97 -13.42
CA ARG A 70 0.13 -7.51 -13.96
C ARG A 70 0.91 -6.44 -14.71
N GLN A 71 0.25 -5.63 -15.54
CA GLN A 71 0.91 -4.54 -16.29
C GLN A 71 1.50 -3.48 -15.35
N VAL A 72 0.77 -3.12 -14.28
CA VAL A 72 1.27 -2.20 -13.25
C VAL A 72 2.49 -2.79 -12.53
N HIS A 73 2.43 -4.08 -12.18
CA HIS A 73 3.53 -4.79 -11.53
C HIS A 73 4.77 -4.91 -12.42
N ASP A 74 4.59 -5.25 -13.69
CA ASP A 74 5.67 -5.28 -14.67
C ASP A 74 6.29 -3.89 -14.82
N SER A 75 5.49 -2.83 -14.90
CA SER A 75 6.00 -1.45 -14.96
C SER A 75 6.84 -1.10 -13.72
N HIS A 76 6.42 -1.54 -12.53
CA HIS A 76 7.16 -1.38 -11.29
C HIS A 76 8.55 -2.06 -11.34
N HIS A 77 8.65 -3.29 -11.87
CA HIS A 77 9.95 -4.00 -12.02
C HIS A 77 10.95 -3.26 -12.92
N HIS A 78 10.48 -2.40 -13.82
CA HIS A 78 11.36 -1.60 -14.69
C HIS A 78 11.86 -0.32 -14.03
N GLN A 79 11.41 0.03 -12.81
CA GLN A 79 11.80 1.25 -12.13
C GLN A 79 13.07 1.09 -11.27
N PRO A 80 13.87 2.17 -11.10
CA PRO A 80 14.90 2.19 -10.08
C PRO A 80 14.25 1.96 -8.71
N TYR A 81 14.79 1.02 -7.92
CA TYR A 81 14.28 0.65 -6.60
C TYR A 81 12.98 -0.18 -6.56
N PHE A 82 12.68 -0.96 -7.60
CA PHE A 82 11.56 -1.92 -7.65
C PHE A 82 11.52 -2.99 -6.51
N HIS A 83 12.56 -3.08 -5.69
CA HIS A 83 12.59 -3.94 -4.50
C HIS A 83 11.94 -3.28 -3.28
N VAL A 84 11.59 -1.99 -3.36
CA VAL A 84 10.84 -1.25 -2.34
C VAL A 84 9.39 -1.19 -2.78
N SER A 85 8.48 -1.76 -1.99
CA SER A 85 7.04 -1.83 -2.25
C SER A 85 6.30 -0.47 -2.23
N ILE A 86 7.03 0.64 -2.23
CA ILE A 86 6.49 2.01 -2.30
C ILE A 86 7.18 2.70 -3.46
N ASP A 87 6.46 2.84 -4.56
CA ASP A 87 6.93 3.63 -5.70
C ASP A 87 7.23 5.07 -5.28
N GLY A 88 8.37 5.57 -5.76
CA GLY A 88 8.80 6.93 -5.50
C GLY A 88 7.80 7.95 -6.10
N PRO A 89 7.43 9.02 -5.39
CA PRO A 89 6.44 9.99 -5.84
C PRO A 89 6.75 10.72 -7.17
N GLY A 90 7.99 10.62 -7.69
CA GLY A 90 8.39 11.19 -8.98
C GLY A 90 8.03 10.34 -10.21
N LEU A 91 7.56 9.10 -10.03
CA LEU A 91 7.44 8.13 -11.13
C LEU A 91 6.12 8.17 -11.93
N VAL A 92 5.11 8.92 -11.46
CA VAL A 92 3.84 9.12 -12.20
C VAL A 92 3.96 10.20 -13.30
N ARG A 93 5.03 11.01 -13.31
CA ARG A 93 5.15 12.20 -14.19
C ARG A 93 6.00 12.03 -15.44
N LEU A 94 6.72 10.92 -15.60
CA LEU A 94 7.58 10.69 -16.77
C LEU A 94 6.89 9.85 -17.86
N ALA A 95 5.76 9.20 -17.57
CA ALA A 95 5.00 8.44 -18.57
C ALA A 95 4.04 9.29 -19.43
N SER A 96 3.94 10.62 -19.20
CA SER A 96 3.00 11.50 -19.92
C SER A 96 3.67 12.58 -20.76
N ASN A 97 4.99 12.54 -20.96
CA ASN A 97 5.71 13.55 -21.75
C ASN A 97 6.44 12.99 -22.98
N ASP A 98 6.35 11.68 -23.23
CA ASP A 98 7.00 11.02 -24.37
C ASP A 98 6.00 10.49 -25.41
N SER A 99 4.85 11.16 -25.57
CA SER A 99 3.85 10.88 -26.63
C SER A 99 3.82 11.99 -27.66
#